data_AF-A0A6B1EF89-F1
#
_entry.id   AF-A0A6B1EF89-F1
#
_cell.length_a   1.000
_cell.length_b   1.000
_cell.length_c   1.000
_cell.angle_alpha   90.00
_cell.angle_beta   90.00
_cell.angle_gamma   90.00
#
_symmetry.space_group_name_H-M   'P 1'
#
loop_
_entity.id
_entity.type
_entity.pdbx_description
1 polymer ?
#
loop_
_entity_poly.entity_id
_entity_poly.type
_entity_poly.pdbx_seq_one_letter_code
_entity_poly.pdbx_strand_id
1 'polypeptide(L)'
;MAREPSLPQPQAPPERMVAVRLGASHADDWEPVAAALEQFTPLAEALRPGLHAFGARGPSRYFGGERALAELVAKAVALPSASRAGVGVADGLFAAGLAAEAAAASTDVLVIPPQQSQPFLDDLPLISLRDPVSPLHGDEDGAEALLDVLWRLGMRTLGDLAALSEADMLGRFGWPGLLAHRLACGLDDRPLQAEAAGDSASVEAEIDPPADRVETVAFTARAL
;
A
#
# COMPACT_ATOMS: atom_id res chain seq x y z
N MET A 1 -8.72 -45.87 7.20
CA MET A 1 -7.49 -45.21 6.76
C MET A 1 -7.69 -43.72 6.99
N ALA A 2 -7.24 -43.20 8.13
CA ALA A 2 -7.36 -41.78 8.43
C ALA A 2 -6.35 -41.02 7.56
N ARG A 3 -6.80 -40.02 6.79
CA ARG A 3 -5.91 -39.09 6.10
C ARG A 3 -5.24 -38.23 7.17
N GLU A 4 -3.93 -38.31 7.29
CA GLU A 4 -3.16 -37.35 8.07
C GLU A 4 -3.42 -35.93 7.53
N PRO A 5 -3.67 -34.93 8.39
CA PRO A 5 -3.78 -33.55 7.94
C PRO A 5 -2.41 -33.11 7.42
N SER A 6 -2.33 -32.74 6.14
CA SER A 6 -1.14 -32.11 5.57
C SER A 6 -0.77 -30.90 6.43
N LEU A 7 0.43 -30.91 6.98
CA LEU A 7 1.04 -29.72 7.58
C LEU A 7 1.04 -28.60 6.53
N PRO A 8 0.66 -27.36 6.90
CA PRO A 8 0.73 -26.24 5.98
C PRO A 8 2.18 -26.09 5.48
N GLN A 9 2.35 -26.09 4.17
CA GLN A 9 3.65 -25.80 3.53
C GLN A 9 4.11 -24.42 4.01
N PRO A 10 5.41 -24.22 4.32
CA PRO A 10 5.91 -22.92 4.71
C PRO A 10 5.66 -21.93 3.55
N GLN A 11 4.77 -20.97 3.78
CA GLN A 11 4.53 -19.88 2.86
C GLN A 11 5.82 -19.05 2.74
N ALA A 12 6.21 -18.67 1.53
CA ALA A 12 7.39 -17.84 1.33
C ALA A 12 7.26 -16.56 2.17
N PRO A 13 8.33 -16.09 2.83
CA PRO A 13 8.24 -14.89 3.66
C PRO A 13 7.84 -13.70 2.79
N PRO A 14 6.92 -12.83 3.27
CA PRO A 14 6.50 -11.63 2.56
C PRO A 14 7.69 -10.76 2.14
N GLU A 15 7.55 -10.09 0.99
CA GLU A 15 8.58 -9.21 0.48
C GLU A 15 8.79 -8.01 1.41
N ARG A 16 10.04 -7.59 1.60
CA ARG A 16 10.37 -6.39 2.37
C ARG A 16 10.10 -5.15 1.51
N MET A 17 9.24 -4.28 2.01
CA MET A 17 8.70 -3.15 1.26
C MET A 17 9.08 -1.83 1.90
N VAL A 18 9.41 -0.84 1.08
CA VAL A 18 9.47 0.57 1.47
C VAL A 18 8.21 1.27 0.95
N ALA A 19 7.54 2.03 1.80
CA ALA A 19 6.44 2.91 1.42
C ALA A 19 6.76 4.35 1.82
N VAL A 20 6.34 5.30 0.99
CA VAL A 20 6.50 6.73 1.21
C VAL A 20 5.14 7.38 1.14
N ARG A 21 4.74 8.08 2.20
CA ARG A 21 3.47 8.81 2.28
C ARG A 21 3.73 10.30 2.47
N LEU A 22 3.18 11.11 1.56
CA LEU A 22 3.22 12.56 1.64
C LEU A 22 2.04 13.09 2.44
N GLY A 23 2.18 14.28 3.03
CA GLY A 23 1.06 14.96 3.66
C GLY A 23 0.00 15.35 2.62
N ALA A 24 -1.26 15.48 3.06
CA ALA A 24 -2.40 15.74 2.17
C ALA A 24 -2.23 16.99 1.27
N SER A 25 -1.49 18.01 1.73
CA SER A 25 -1.20 19.23 0.97
C SER A 25 -0.23 19.04 -0.20
N HIS A 26 0.38 17.86 -0.32
CA HIS A 26 1.45 17.54 -1.29
C HIS A 26 1.15 16.23 -2.02
N ALA A 27 -0.09 15.74 -1.97
CA ALA A 27 -0.48 14.53 -2.70
C ALA A 27 -0.25 14.68 -4.21
N ASP A 28 -0.34 15.90 -4.74
CA ASP A 28 -0.13 16.22 -6.15
C ASP A 28 1.35 16.32 -6.54
N ASP A 29 2.30 16.33 -5.59
CA ASP A 29 3.74 16.41 -5.86
C ASP A 29 4.35 15.05 -6.23
N TRP A 30 3.61 14.23 -6.97
CA TRP A 30 3.99 12.85 -7.30
C TRP A 30 5.18 12.77 -8.27
N GLU A 31 5.29 13.68 -9.24
CA GLU A 31 6.39 13.73 -10.20
C GLU A 31 7.75 14.03 -9.55
N PRO A 32 7.91 15.10 -8.74
CA PRO A 32 9.15 15.36 -8.01
C PRO A 32 9.55 14.22 -7.08
N VAL A 33 8.58 13.58 -6.44
CA VAL A 33 8.83 12.46 -5.52
C VAL A 33 9.25 11.21 -6.27
N ALA A 34 8.60 10.88 -7.39
CA ALA A 34 9.01 9.79 -8.26
C ALA A 34 10.46 9.98 -8.74
N ALA A 35 10.81 11.17 -9.24
CA ALA A 35 12.17 11.52 -9.66
C ALA A 35 13.19 11.43 -8.51
N ALA A 36 12.81 11.77 -7.28
CA ALA A 36 13.67 11.60 -6.11
C ALA A 36 13.91 10.11 -5.78
N LEU A 37 12.89 9.26 -5.96
CA LEU A 37 12.96 7.83 -5.69
C LEU A 37 13.80 7.04 -6.72
N GLU A 38 13.91 7.53 -7.96
CA GLU A 38 14.75 6.93 -9.01
C GLU A 38 16.23 6.79 -8.60
N GLN A 39 16.71 7.64 -7.69
CA GLN A 39 18.06 7.56 -7.14
C GLN A 39 18.32 6.27 -6.35
N PHE A 40 17.27 5.64 -5.84
CA PHE A 40 17.35 4.41 -5.05
C PHE A 40 16.94 3.18 -5.85
N THR A 41 15.93 3.31 -6.71
CA THR A 41 15.42 2.21 -7.53
C THR A 41 14.64 2.73 -8.74
N PRO A 42 14.79 2.10 -9.92
CA PRO A 42 13.91 2.35 -11.06
C PRO A 42 12.54 1.66 -10.92
N LEU A 43 12.34 0.85 -9.88
CA LEU A 43 11.14 0.03 -9.68
C LEU A 43 10.18 0.63 -8.64
N ALA A 44 10.13 1.95 -8.54
CA ALA A 44 9.19 2.64 -7.65
C ALA A 44 7.80 2.72 -8.30
N GLU A 45 6.80 2.18 -7.62
CA GLU A 45 5.40 2.23 -8.03
C GLU A 45 4.72 3.44 -7.36
N ALA A 46 4.04 4.27 -8.15
CA ALA A 46 3.14 5.30 -7.64
C ALA A 46 1.76 4.66 -7.46
N LEU A 47 1.38 4.36 -6.22
CA LEU A 47 0.13 3.66 -5.92
C LEU A 47 -1.08 4.58 -6.12
N ARG A 48 -0.90 5.87 -5.80
CA ARG A 48 -1.85 6.97 -5.95
C ARG A 48 -1.15 8.29 -5.60
N PRO A 49 -1.79 9.47 -5.82
CA PRO A 49 -1.25 10.75 -5.38
C PRO A 49 -0.81 10.72 -3.91
N GLY A 50 0.46 11.04 -3.65
CA GLY A 50 1.05 11.08 -2.30
C GLY A 50 1.44 9.74 -1.69
N LEU A 51 1.34 8.61 -2.40
CA LEU A 51 1.75 7.30 -1.89
C LEU A 51 2.57 6.53 -2.93
N HIS A 52 3.82 6.24 -2.59
CA HIS A 52 4.75 5.48 -3.42
C HIS A 52 5.29 4.26 -2.67
N ALA A 53 5.68 3.22 -3.39
CA ALA A 53 6.29 2.04 -2.79
C ALA A 53 7.30 1.34 -3.69
N PHE A 54 8.23 0.60 -3.09
CA PHE A 54 9.18 -0.25 -3.82
C PHE A 54 9.79 -1.34 -2.92
N GLY A 55 10.38 -2.36 -3.56
CA GLY A 55 11.02 -3.47 -2.86
C GLY A 55 12.32 -3.05 -2.19
N ALA A 56 12.44 -3.28 -0.87
CA ALA A 56 13.59 -2.84 -0.08
C ALA A 56 14.85 -3.68 -0.35
N ARG A 57 14.71 -4.95 -0.78
CA ARG A 57 15.80 -5.94 -0.81
C ARG A 57 16.98 -5.53 -1.69
N GLY A 58 16.71 -4.97 -2.87
CA GLY A 58 17.75 -4.52 -3.79
C GLY A 58 18.49 -3.30 -3.22
N PRO A 59 17.81 -2.16 -3.05
CA PRO A 59 18.43 -0.92 -2.57
C PRO A 59 19.10 -1.07 -1.19
N SER A 60 18.51 -1.80 -0.25
CA SER A 60 19.07 -1.95 1.10
C SER A 60 20.46 -2.57 1.11
N ARG A 61 20.82 -3.38 0.12
CA ARG A 61 22.19 -3.94 0.00
C ARG A 61 23.24 -2.89 -0.35
N TYR A 62 22.86 -1.85 -1.08
CA TYR A 62 23.74 -0.78 -1.53
C TYR A 62 23.78 0.40 -0.56
N PHE A 63 22.65 0.68 0.10
CA PHE A 63 22.48 1.86 0.96
C PHE A 63 22.69 1.56 2.45
N GLY A 64 23.28 0.42 2.82
CA GLY A 64 23.69 0.13 4.20
C GLY A 64 22.58 -0.43 5.10
N GLY A 65 21.55 -1.05 4.51
CA GLY A 65 20.42 -1.66 5.21
C GLY A 65 19.14 -0.85 5.13
N GLU A 66 18.04 -1.46 5.56
CA GLU A 66 16.68 -0.90 5.45
C GLU A 66 16.51 0.44 6.19
N ARG A 67 17.10 0.56 7.38
CA ARG A 67 17.08 1.82 8.16
C ARG A 67 17.78 2.96 7.44
N ALA A 68 19.01 2.71 6.99
CA ALA A 68 19.81 3.73 6.31
C ALA A 68 19.17 4.13 4.98
N LEU A 69 18.61 3.16 4.24
CA LEU A 69 17.81 3.42 3.06
C LEU A 69 16.61 4.32 3.38
N ALA A 70 15.80 3.98 4.38
CA ALA A 70 14.61 4.76 4.72
C ALA A 70 14.93 6.20 5.14
N GLU A 71 16.02 6.41 5.88
CA GLU A 71 16.52 7.74 6.25
C GLU A 71 17.02 8.55 5.05
N LEU A 72 17.65 7.90 4.06
CA LEU A 72 18.05 8.55 2.81
C LEU A 72 16.85 8.91 1.95
N VAL A 73 15.87 8.01 1.84
CA VAL A 73 14.61 8.25 1.13
C VAL A 73 13.89 9.44 1.75
N ALA A 74 13.70 9.46 3.07
CA ALA A 74 13.03 10.55 3.78
C ALA A 74 13.70 11.91 3.50
N LYS A 75 15.04 11.95 3.44
CA LYS A 75 15.78 13.17 3.07
C LYS A 75 15.59 13.57 1.62
N ALA A 76 15.54 12.61 0.70
CA ALA A 76 15.38 12.87 -0.73
C ALA A 76 13.98 13.41 -1.08
N VAL A 77 12.94 12.90 -0.40
CA VAL A 77 11.55 13.32 -0.63
C VAL A 77 11.11 14.50 0.24
N ALA A 78 11.98 15.02 1.10
CA ALA A 78 11.70 16.20 1.90
C ALA A 78 11.63 17.45 0.99
N LEU A 79 10.43 17.80 0.54
CA LEU A 79 10.20 18.95 -0.32
C LEU A 79 10.28 20.28 0.47
N PRO A 80 10.76 21.38 -0.16
CA PRO A 80 10.91 22.69 0.49
C PRO A 80 9.60 23.29 1.05
N SER A 81 8.45 22.79 0.62
CA SER A 81 7.11 23.27 0.97
C SER A 81 6.48 22.54 2.16
N ALA A 82 7.25 22.00 3.11
CA ALA A 82 6.80 21.74 4.49
C ALA A 82 5.50 20.91 4.71
N SER A 83 5.34 19.75 4.06
CA SER A 83 4.65 18.63 4.71
C SER A 83 5.66 17.54 5.09
N ARG A 84 5.42 16.90 6.23
CA ARG A 84 6.22 15.74 6.65
C ARG A 84 5.86 14.56 5.74
N ALA A 85 6.83 14.09 4.98
CA ALA A 85 6.76 12.78 4.35
C ALA A 85 7.13 11.73 5.40
N GLY A 86 6.33 10.67 5.49
CA GLY A 86 6.63 9.49 6.30
C GLY A 86 7.16 8.37 5.43
N VAL A 87 8.20 7.68 5.90
CA VAL A 87 8.78 6.51 5.24
C VAL A 87 8.63 5.31 6.14
N GLY A 88 7.95 4.27 5.64
CA GLY A 88 7.72 3.02 6.34
C GLY A 88 8.48 1.87 5.69
N VAL A 89 9.03 0.97 6.49
CA VAL A 89 9.59 -0.30 6.00
C VAL A 89 9.04 -1.45 6.81
N ALA A 90 8.46 -2.45 6.15
CA ALA A 90 7.90 -3.63 6.80
C ALA A 90 7.86 -4.85 5.87
N ASP A 91 7.34 -5.96 6.39
CA ASP A 91 6.99 -7.11 5.54
C ASP A 91 5.64 -6.81 4.89
N GLY A 92 5.61 -6.79 3.55
CA GLY A 92 4.41 -6.49 2.79
C GLY A 92 4.12 -5.00 2.65
N LEU A 93 3.35 -4.66 1.61
CA LEU A 93 3.05 -3.28 1.27
C LEU A 93 2.09 -2.66 2.29
N PHE A 94 1.10 -3.42 2.77
CA PHE A 94 0.12 -2.95 3.75
C PHE A 94 0.77 -2.47 5.05
N ALA A 95 1.62 -3.30 5.66
CA ALA A 95 2.32 -2.93 6.88
C ALA A 95 3.31 -1.78 6.65
N ALA A 96 4.00 -1.74 5.50
CA ALA A 96 4.91 -0.65 5.17
C ALA A 96 4.16 0.68 5.01
N GLY A 97 2.99 0.67 4.38
CA GLY A 97 2.13 1.85 4.21
C GLY A 97 1.62 2.40 5.53
N LEU A 98 1.14 1.54 6.43
CA LEU A 98 0.69 1.96 7.77
C LEU A 98 1.87 2.43 8.64
N ALA A 99 3.05 1.84 8.49
CA ALA A 99 4.26 2.33 9.14
C ALA A 99 4.66 3.72 8.60
N ALA A 100 4.51 3.96 7.29
CA ALA A 100 4.77 5.26 6.68
C ALA A 100 3.81 6.33 7.18
N GLU A 101 2.52 6.00 7.34
CA GLU A 101 1.52 6.89 7.92
C GLU A 101 1.87 7.25 9.39
N ALA A 102 2.20 6.27 10.21
CA ALA A 102 2.61 6.49 11.59
C ALA A 102 3.90 7.33 11.68
N ALA A 103 4.83 7.12 10.75
CA ALA A 103 6.07 7.90 10.64
C ALA A 103 5.80 9.37 10.28
N ALA A 104 4.90 9.63 9.32
CA ALA A 104 4.53 10.99 8.91
C ALA A 104 3.99 11.81 10.09
N ALA A 105 3.29 11.16 11.02
CA ALA A 105 2.75 11.79 12.22
C ALA A 105 3.79 12.08 13.31
N SER A 106 4.97 11.44 13.32
CA SER A 106 5.84 11.42 14.50
C SER A 106 7.35 11.52 14.21
N THR A 107 7.92 10.61 13.43
CA THR A 107 9.37 10.33 13.39
C THR A 107 10.00 10.39 11.99
N ASP A 108 9.26 10.78 10.96
CA ASP A 108 9.64 10.80 9.52
C ASP A 108 10.00 9.42 8.93
N VAL A 109 10.54 8.50 9.72
CA VAL A 109 10.87 7.11 9.38
C VAL A 109 10.37 6.15 10.45
N LEU A 110 9.81 5.01 10.03
CA LEU A 110 9.51 3.86 10.88
C LEU A 110 9.88 2.55 10.17
N VAL A 111 10.76 1.76 10.79
CA VAL A 111 11.21 0.46 10.26
C VAL A 111 10.77 -0.65 11.19
N ILE A 112 9.84 -1.46 10.72
CA ILE A 112 9.35 -2.66 11.40
C ILE A 112 10.32 -3.81 11.07
N PRO A 113 10.91 -4.48 12.07
CA PRO A 113 11.85 -5.58 11.80
C PRO A 113 11.22 -6.71 10.98
N PRO A 114 12.02 -7.52 10.29
CA PRO A 114 11.53 -8.72 9.62
C PRO A 114 10.74 -9.62 10.57
N GLN A 115 9.61 -10.14 10.08
CA GLN A 115 8.67 -11.00 10.78
C GLN A 115 8.02 -10.33 12.01
N GLN A 116 8.01 -9.00 12.06
CA GLN A 116 7.37 -8.21 13.11
C GLN A 116 6.20 -7.35 12.58
N SER A 117 5.76 -7.55 11.34
CA SER A 117 4.59 -6.86 10.80
C SER A 117 3.32 -7.14 11.62
N GLN A 118 3.00 -8.41 11.94
CA GLN A 118 1.80 -8.72 12.71
C GLN A 118 1.78 -8.05 14.10
N PRO A 119 2.81 -8.17 14.96
CA PRO A 119 2.82 -7.47 16.25
C PRO A 119 2.69 -5.95 16.15
N PHE A 120 3.19 -5.33 15.06
CA PHE A 120 2.97 -3.91 14.79
C PHE A 120 1.51 -3.61 14.42
N LEU A 121 0.89 -4.49 13.63
CA LEU A 121 -0.49 -4.33 13.18
C LEU A 121 -1.51 -4.63 14.28
N ASP A 122 -1.20 -5.50 15.24
CA ASP A 122 -2.14 -6.00 16.25
C ASP A 122 -2.90 -4.88 16.98
N ASP A 123 -2.24 -3.78 17.30
CA ASP A 123 -2.82 -2.63 18.02
C ASP A 123 -3.57 -1.63 17.12
N LEU A 124 -3.47 -1.78 15.79
CA LEU A 124 -4.11 -0.86 14.85
C LEU A 124 -5.62 -1.13 14.75
N PRO A 125 -6.44 -0.06 14.63
CA PRO A 125 -7.88 -0.22 14.54
C PRO A 125 -8.30 -0.89 13.23
N LEU A 126 -9.41 -1.62 13.24
CA LEU A 126 -9.95 -2.28 12.03
C LEU A 126 -10.15 -1.32 10.85
N ILE A 127 -10.42 -0.05 11.12
CA ILE A 127 -10.57 0.98 10.08
C ILE A 127 -9.31 1.13 9.19
N SER A 128 -8.13 0.72 9.68
CA SER A 128 -6.90 0.66 8.88
C SER A 128 -7.00 -0.27 7.66
N LEU A 129 -7.96 -1.20 7.62
CA LEU A 129 -8.25 -2.01 6.42
C LEU A 129 -8.78 -1.17 5.25
N ARG A 130 -9.29 0.05 5.49
CA ARG A 130 -9.70 1.01 4.46
C ARG A 130 -8.56 1.91 4.01
N ASP A 131 -7.38 1.79 4.62
CA ASP A 131 -6.25 2.61 4.24
C ASP A 131 -5.99 2.49 2.74
N PRO A 132 -5.64 3.59 2.05
CA PRO A 132 -5.26 3.60 0.65
C PRO A 132 -4.27 2.53 0.18
N VAL A 133 -3.40 2.02 1.06
CA VAL A 133 -2.43 0.96 0.75
C VAL A 133 -3.06 -0.43 0.76
N SER A 134 -4.23 -0.57 1.37
CA SER A 134 -4.98 -1.81 1.46
C SER A 134 -5.51 -2.23 0.08
N PRO A 135 -5.35 -3.50 -0.33
CA PRO A 135 -5.99 -4.03 -1.53
C PRO A 135 -7.53 -4.07 -1.43
N LEU A 136 -8.09 -3.88 -0.23
CA LEU A 136 -9.55 -3.75 -0.02
C LEU A 136 -10.08 -2.35 -0.37
N HIS A 137 -9.20 -1.36 -0.57
CA HIS A 137 -9.63 0.02 -0.84
C HIS A 137 -10.44 0.18 -2.14
N GLY A 138 -10.28 -0.72 -3.12
CA GLY A 138 -11.00 -0.66 -4.41
C GLY A 138 -12.48 -1.10 -4.35
N ASP A 139 -12.94 -1.64 -3.23
CA ASP A 139 -14.32 -2.08 -2.99
C ASP A 139 -14.81 -1.45 -1.69
N GLU A 140 -15.10 -0.14 -1.73
CA GLU A 140 -15.46 0.62 -0.52
C GLU A 140 -16.71 0.06 0.17
N ASP A 141 -17.75 -0.27 -0.62
CA ASP A 141 -18.99 -0.85 -0.12
C ASP A 141 -18.75 -2.21 0.55
N GLY A 142 -17.93 -3.07 -0.09
CA GLY A 142 -17.58 -4.38 0.46
C GLY A 142 -16.72 -4.28 1.72
N ALA A 143 -15.75 -3.36 1.76
CA ALA A 143 -14.92 -3.09 2.92
C ALA A 143 -15.74 -2.53 4.08
N GLU A 144 -16.66 -1.59 3.82
CA GLU A 144 -17.58 -1.03 4.82
C GLU A 144 -18.51 -2.11 5.39
N ALA A 145 -19.14 -2.91 4.53
CA ALA A 145 -20.02 -4.00 4.96
C ALA A 145 -19.26 -5.04 5.82
N LEU A 146 -18.02 -5.36 5.46
CA LEU A 146 -17.17 -6.24 6.28
C LEU A 146 -16.90 -5.63 7.65
N LEU A 147 -16.44 -4.37 7.70
CA LEU A 147 -16.12 -3.69 8.95
C LEU A 147 -17.32 -3.56 9.89
N ASP A 148 -18.48 -3.24 9.34
CA ASP A 148 -19.72 -3.14 10.11
C ASP A 148 -20.07 -4.45 10.81
N VAL A 149 -19.91 -5.58 10.11
CA VAL A 149 -20.15 -6.89 10.72
C VAL A 149 -19.09 -7.20 11.77
N LEU A 150 -17.80 -6.97 11.49
CA LEU A 150 -16.72 -7.21 12.45
C LEU A 150 -16.89 -6.39 13.75
N TRP A 151 -17.26 -5.11 13.63
CA TRP A 151 -17.56 -4.25 14.78
C TRP A 151 -18.75 -4.73 15.60
N ARG A 152 -19.81 -5.19 14.94
CA ARG A 152 -20.98 -5.78 15.62
C ARG A 152 -20.68 -7.09 16.32
N LEU A 153 -19.66 -7.82 15.87
CA LEU A 153 -19.12 -9.01 16.52
C LEU A 153 -18.16 -8.67 17.68
N GLY A 154 -17.87 -7.39 17.92
CA GLY A 154 -17.06 -6.92 19.03
C GLY A 154 -15.57 -6.79 18.73
N MET A 155 -15.14 -7.08 17.50
CA MET A 155 -13.75 -6.86 17.07
C MET A 155 -13.50 -5.38 16.89
N ARG A 156 -12.30 -4.90 17.25
CA ARG A 156 -11.92 -3.49 17.17
C ARG A 156 -10.56 -3.28 16.52
N THR A 157 -9.69 -4.26 16.62
CA THR A 157 -8.29 -4.18 16.18
C THR A 157 -7.99 -5.20 15.09
N LEU A 158 -6.88 -5.01 14.37
CA LEU A 158 -6.37 -6.04 13.46
C LEU A 158 -5.93 -7.29 14.23
N GLY A 159 -5.46 -7.16 15.48
CA GLY A 159 -5.13 -8.30 16.33
C GLY A 159 -6.34 -9.19 16.63
N ASP A 160 -7.53 -8.60 16.84
CA ASP A 160 -8.78 -9.36 16.99
C ASP A 160 -9.08 -10.21 15.74
N LEU A 161 -8.80 -9.64 14.56
CA LEU A 161 -9.02 -10.30 13.28
C LEU A 161 -7.99 -11.41 13.03
N ALA A 162 -6.71 -11.16 13.35
CA ALA A 162 -5.62 -12.11 13.22
C ALA A 162 -5.73 -13.31 14.18
N ALA A 163 -6.53 -13.18 15.24
CA ALA A 163 -6.84 -14.28 16.17
C ALA A 163 -7.87 -15.27 15.62
N LEU A 164 -8.55 -14.95 14.51
CA LEU A 164 -9.52 -15.85 13.87
C LEU A 164 -8.81 -16.88 12.99
N SER A 165 -9.58 -17.86 12.47
CA SER A 165 -9.04 -18.81 11.50
C SER A 165 -9.30 -18.33 10.06
N GLU A 166 -8.35 -18.57 9.14
CA GLU A 166 -8.55 -18.30 7.71
C GLU A 166 -9.82 -18.97 7.17
N ALA A 167 -10.14 -20.18 7.65
CA ALA A 167 -11.30 -20.94 7.23
C ALA A 167 -12.63 -20.27 7.66
N ASP A 168 -12.68 -19.73 8.88
CA ASP A 168 -13.84 -19.00 9.38
C ASP A 168 -14.06 -17.70 8.60
N MET A 169 -12.96 -17.02 8.26
CA MET A 169 -12.98 -15.78 7.51
C MET A 169 -13.44 -16.00 6.08
N LEU A 170 -12.85 -16.98 5.39
CA LEU A 170 -13.27 -17.36 4.04
C LEU A 170 -14.71 -17.88 4.01
N GLY A 171 -15.10 -18.72 4.96
CA GLY A 171 -16.41 -19.36 4.99
C GLY A 171 -17.57 -18.39 5.26
N ARG A 172 -17.34 -17.32 6.03
CA ARG A 172 -18.39 -16.35 6.40
C ARG A 172 -18.39 -15.10 5.54
N PHE A 173 -17.22 -14.63 5.14
CA PHE A 173 -17.04 -13.33 4.48
C PHE A 173 -16.46 -13.46 3.07
N GLY A 174 -16.18 -14.68 2.61
CA GLY A 174 -15.59 -14.92 1.31
C GLY A 174 -14.17 -14.36 1.19
N TRP A 175 -13.82 -13.97 -0.03
CA TRP A 175 -12.49 -13.49 -0.36
C TRP A 175 -12.09 -12.20 0.39
N PRO A 176 -12.95 -11.16 0.54
CA PRO A 176 -12.60 -9.96 1.28
C PRO A 176 -12.22 -10.23 2.74
N GLY A 177 -12.92 -11.15 3.42
CA GLY A 177 -12.58 -11.51 4.79
C GLY A 177 -11.28 -12.30 4.91
N LEU A 178 -11.02 -13.21 3.98
CA LEU A 178 -9.72 -13.91 3.93
C LEU A 178 -8.59 -12.90 3.70
N LEU A 179 -8.76 -11.96 2.77
CA LEU A 179 -7.76 -10.93 2.51
C LEU A 179 -7.52 -10.05 3.75
N ALA A 180 -8.58 -9.57 4.40
CA ALA A 180 -8.47 -8.78 5.62
C ALA A 180 -7.72 -9.52 6.73
N HIS A 181 -8.00 -10.81 6.91
CA HIS A 181 -7.30 -11.67 7.86
C HIS A 181 -5.81 -11.80 7.52
N ARG A 182 -5.48 -12.07 6.25
CA ARG A 182 -4.08 -12.18 5.81
C ARG A 182 -3.31 -10.88 6.03
N LEU A 183 -3.92 -9.74 5.68
CA LEU A 183 -3.36 -8.41 5.95
C LEU A 183 -3.10 -8.21 7.46
N ALA A 184 -4.06 -8.55 8.31
CA ALA A 184 -3.91 -8.47 9.77
C ALA A 184 -2.79 -9.37 10.32
N CYS A 185 -2.56 -10.52 9.69
CA CYS A 185 -1.43 -11.41 10.01
C CYS A 185 -0.09 -10.93 9.42
N GLY A 186 -0.04 -9.74 8.79
CA GLY A 186 1.16 -9.25 8.10
C GLY A 186 1.53 -10.06 6.86
N LEU A 187 0.59 -10.83 6.32
CA LEU A 187 0.74 -11.64 5.11
C LEU A 187 0.14 -10.89 3.92
N ASP A 188 0.95 -10.00 3.35
CA ASP A 188 0.61 -9.28 2.12
C ASP A 188 1.49 -9.78 0.98
N ASP A 189 0.89 -10.55 0.09
CA ASP A 189 1.54 -11.16 -1.08
C ASP A 189 1.37 -10.30 -2.34
N ARG A 190 0.90 -9.05 -2.24
CA ARG A 190 0.72 -8.19 -3.41
C ARG A 190 2.07 -8.03 -4.14
N PRO A 191 2.20 -8.50 -5.40
CA PRO A 191 3.39 -8.21 -6.18
C PRO A 191 3.41 -6.72 -6.52
N LEU A 192 4.57 -6.09 -6.39
CA LEU A 192 4.80 -4.76 -6.93
C LEU A 192 4.61 -4.77 -8.45
N GLN A 193 3.77 -3.87 -8.94
CA GLN A 193 3.66 -3.58 -10.36
C GLN A 193 4.50 -2.33 -10.63
N ALA A 194 5.81 -2.54 -10.73
CA ALA A 194 6.69 -1.48 -11.19
C ALA A 194 6.37 -1.20 -12.66
N GLU A 195 5.48 -0.24 -12.93
CA GLU A 195 5.41 0.37 -14.24
C GLU A 195 6.73 1.10 -14.45
N ALA A 196 7.49 0.68 -15.47
CA ALA A 196 8.61 1.48 -15.93
C ALA A 196 8.03 2.85 -16.33
N ALA A 197 8.49 3.93 -15.68
CA ALA A 197 8.06 5.29 -15.96
C ALA A 197 8.24 5.57 -17.47
N GLY A 198 7.17 5.44 -18.25
CA GLY A 198 7.25 5.60 -19.70
C GLY A 198 6.09 5.12 -20.56
N ASP A 199 5.27 4.13 -20.15
CA ASP A 199 4.46 3.41 -21.16
C ASP A 199 2.93 3.58 -21.12
N SER A 200 2.35 4.38 -20.22
CA SER A 200 0.94 4.76 -20.35
C SER A 200 0.58 6.09 -19.70
N ALA A 201 0.84 7.18 -20.41
CA ALA A 201 0.11 8.42 -20.19
C ALA A 201 -1.19 8.39 -21.00
N SER A 202 -2.35 8.30 -20.33
CA SER A 202 -3.66 8.47 -20.95
C SER A 202 -4.28 9.79 -20.50
N VAL A 203 -4.69 10.62 -21.45
CA VAL A 203 -5.43 11.86 -21.19
C VAL A 203 -6.84 11.68 -21.73
N GLU A 204 -7.84 11.87 -20.87
CA GLU A 204 -9.25 11.82 -21.24
C GLU A 204 -9.83 13.24 -21.27
N ALA A 205 -10.62 13.54 -22.28
CA ALA A 205 -11.46 14.74 -22.32
C ALA A 205 -12.89 14.37 -22.65
N GLU A 206 -13.81 14.90 -21.86
CA GLU A 206 -15.24 14.84 -22.14
C GLU A 206 -15.59 15.86 -23.23
N ILE A 207 -16.34 15.42 -24.24
CA ILE A 207 -16.83 16.29 -25.31
C ILE A 207 -18.29 16.65 -25.01
N ASP A 208 -18.50 17.84 -24.45
CA ASP A 208 -19.82 18.42 -24.19
C ASP A 208 -20.01 19.74 -24.96
N PRO A 209 -21.00 19.87 -25.87
CA PRO A 209 -22.04 18.88 -26.24
C PRO A 209 -21.51 17.71 -27.10
N PRO A 210 -22.25 16.59 -27.20
CA PRO A 210 -21.85 15.42 -27.98
C PRO A 210 -21.46 15.79 -29.41
N ALA A 211 -20.29 15.33 -29.86
CA ALA A 211 -19.81 15.65 -31.20
C ALA A 211 -20.77 15.13 -32.29
N ASP A 212 -21.23 16.02 -33.14
CA ASP A 212 -22.03 15.72 -34.34
C ASP A 212 -21.16 15.53 -35.60
N ARG A 213 -19.84 15.79 -35.47
CA ARG A 213 -18.84 15.77 -36.55
C ARG A 213 -17.49 15.23 -36.08
N VAL A 214 -16.79 14.53 -36.98
CA VAL A 214 -15.48 13.90 -36.71
C VAL A 214 -14.38 14.95 -36.45
N GLU A 215 -14.49 16.12 -37.08
CA GLU A 215 -13.54 17.22 -36.93
C GLU A 215 -13.50 17.77 -35.50
N THR A 216 -14.63 17.74 -34.78
CA THR A 216 -14.73 18.16 -33.37
C THR A 216 -13.92 17.23 -32.47
N VAL A 217 -14.03 15.92 -32.70
CA VAL A 217 -13.25 14.90 -31.96
C VAL A 217 -11.76 15.06 -32.25
N ALA A 218 -11.39 15.29 -33.51
CA ALA A 218 -10.00 15.47 -33.92
C ALA A 218 -9.38 16.77 -33.34
N PHE A 219 -10.17 17.84 -33.19
CA PHE A 219 -9.71 19.08 -32.59
C PHE A 219 -9.48 18.93 -31.08
N THR A 220 -10.39 18.28 -30.36
CA THR A 220 -10.23 18.00 -28.92
C THR A 220 -9.03 17.07 -28.68
N ALA A 221 -8.89 16.00 -29.46
CA ALA A 221 -7.76 15.07 -29.33
C ALA A 221 -6.39 15.73 -29.62
N ARG A 222 -6.36 16.81 -30.41
CA ARG A 222 -5.14 17.58 -30.69
C ARG A 222 -4.81 18.60 -29.59
N ALA A 223 -5.79 18.95 -28.76
CA ALA A 223 -5.64 19.87 -27.64
C ALA A 223 -5.30 19.15 -26.32
N LEU A 224 -5.35 17.81 -26.31
CA LEU A 224 -4.81 16.92 -25.28
C LEU A 224 -3.33 16.63 -25.56
#